data_AF-A0A7X8PIQ6-F1
#
_entry.id   AF-A0A7X8PIQ6-F1
#
_cell.length_a   1.000
_cell.length_b   1.000
_cell.length_c   1.000
_cell.angle_alpha   90.00
_cell.angle_beta   90.00
_cell.angle_gamma   90.00
#
_symmetry.space_group_name_H-M   'P 1'
#
loop_
_entity.id
_entity.type
_entity.pdbx_description
1 polymer ?
#
loop_
_entity_poly.entity_id
_entity_poly.type
_entity_poly.pdbx_seq_one_letter_code
_entity_poly.pdbx_strand_id
1 'polypeptide(L)'
;MSAAAAVFAHNAPRITFKNVATETAEEVSSLLLCAIRCVEKDETIAIDLMKQASSLLKPFSIAVEVAERPRNSAGGLAPWQINRVKNYIEDRISHPIALDELAQVAKLSTSYFSAAFKVTFGISPHNYVVERRVEFAKYRMLNSDAPLCEIALDCGLADQAHLSRIFRRVTGTTPSAWRRYVASPESRAAAA
;
A
#
# COMPACT_ATOMS: atom_id res chain seq x y z
N MET A 1 -45.31 -46.92 -9.08
CA MET A 1 -45.30 -45.91 -8.00
C MET A 1 -43.86 -45.82 -7.49
N SER A 2 -43.12 -44.78 -7.87
CA SER A 2 -42.90 -43.56 -7.05
C SER A 2 -41.68 -43.75 -6.14
N ALA A 3 -40.71 -42.84 -5.97
CA ALA A 3 -40.32 -41.59 -6.61
C ALA A 3 -38.83 -41.39 -6.22
N ALA A 4 -37.97 -41.09 -7.19
CA ALA A 4 -37.32 -39.78 -7.31
C ALA A 4 -36.39 -39.43 -6.13
N ALA A 5 -35.12 -39.77 -6.34
CA ALA A 5 -33.99 -39.11 -5.71
C ALA A 5 -34.02 -37.62 -6.04
N ALA A 6 -34.28 -36.80 -5.03
CA ALA A 6 -33.96 -35.39 -5.02
C ALA A 6 -32.98 -35.18 -3.88
N VAL A 7 -31.78 -34.70 -4.20
CA VAL A 7 -31.09 -33.57 -3.57
C VAL A 7 -29.73 -33.50 -4.25
N PHE A 8 -29.55 -32.49 -5.08
CA PHE A 8 -28.36 -31.64 -5.24
C PHE A 8 -28.53 -30.89 -6.56
N ALA A 9 -29.43 -29.89 -6.55
CA ALA A 9 -29.45 -28.87 -7.58
C ALA A 9 -28.21 -27.97 -7.39
N HIS A 10 -27.10 -28.33 -8.02
CA HIS A 10 -26.05 -27.36 -8.31
C HIS A 10 -26.45 -26.62 -9.59
N ASN A 11 -26.66 -25.32 -9.42
CA ASN A 11 -26.87 -24.34 -10.48
C ASN A 11 -25.59 -24.26 -11.33
N ALA A 12 -25.43 -25.20 -12.27
CA ALA A 12 -24.34 -25.16 -13.24
C ALA A 12 -24.74 -24.20 -14.38
N PRO A 13 -23.92 -23.17 -14.70
CA PRO A 13 -24.20 -22.32 -15.84
C PRO A 13 -24.19 -23.17 -17.11
N ARG A 14 -25.32 -23.23 -17.81
CA ARG A 14 -25.42 -23.90 -19.12
C ARG A 14 -24.68 -23.06 -20.15
N ILE A 15 -23.45 -23.46 -20.46
CA ILE A 15 -22.69 -22.89 -21.57
C ILE A 15 -23.14 -23.58 -22.86
N THR A 16 -23.80 -22.84 -23.75
CA THR A 16 -24.16 -23.32 -25.10
C THR A 16 -23.08 -22.93 -26.10
N PHE A 17 -22.51 -23.91 -26.80
CA PHE A 17 -21.47 -23.71 -27.82
C PHE A 17 -22.09 -23.58 -29.21
N LYS A 18 -21.67 -22.58 -30.01
CA LYS A 18 -21.98 -22.50 -31.44
C LYS A 18 -20.70 -22.65 -32.27
N ASN A 19 -20.71 -23.65 -33.15
CA ASN A 19 -19.78 -23.99 -34.25
C ASN A 19 -18.34 -23.47 -34.15
N VAL A 20 -17.43 -24.36 -33.73
CA VAL A 20 -15.99 -24.29 -33.99
C VAL A 20 -15.69 -25.17 -35.22
N ALA A 21 -14.80 -24.72 -36.11
CA ALA A 21 -14.35 -25.52 -37.24
C ALA A 21 -13.66 -26.81 -36.75
N THR A 22 -13.92 -27.95 -37.38
CA THR A 22 -13.61 -29.29 -36.85
C THR A 22 -12.12 -29.53 -36.60
N GLU A 23 -11.22 -28.89 -37.35
CA GLU A 23 -9.77 -29.08 -37.21
C GLU A 23 -9.19 -28.38 -35.97
N THR A 24 -9.68 -27.18 -35.62
CA THR A 24 -9.17 -26.45 -34.43
C THR A 24 -9.70 -27.02 -33.12
N ALA A 25 -10.76 -27.84 -33.16
CA ALA A 25 -11.38 -28.43 -31.97
C ALA A 25 -10.59 -29.64 -31.41
N GLU A 26 -9.94 -30.41 -32.28
CA GLU A 26 -9.15 -31.59 -31.88
C GLU A 26 -7.83 -31.18 -31.23
N GLU A 27 -7.12 -30.21 -31.81
CA GLU A 27 -5.86 -29.68 -31.26
C GLU A 27 -6.06 -29.03 -29.89
N VAL A 28 -7.12 -28.23 -29.74
CA VAL A 28 -7.48 -27.62 -28.45
C VAL A 28 -7.85 -28.68 -27.42
N SER A 29 -8.63 -29.70 -27.80
CA SER A 29 -9.00 -30.79 -26.88
C SER A 29 -7.79 -31.59 -26.41
N SER A 30 -6.85 -31.87 -27.32
CA SER A 30 -5.60 -32.58 -27.00
C SER A 30 -4.74 -31.80 -26.02
N LEU A 31 -4.53 -30.49 -26.27
CA LEU A 31 -3.76 -29.61 -25.38
C LEU A 31 -4.39 -29.50 -23.98
N LEU A 32 -5.73 -29.38 -23.90
CA LEU A 32 -6.44 -29.31 -22.61
C LEU A 32 -6.38 -30.63 -21.83
N LEU A 33 -6.53 -31.78 -22.50
CA LEU A 33 -6.40 -33.09 -21.84
C LEU A 33 -4.98 -33.33 -21.32
N CYS A 34 -3.95 -32.90 -22.06
CA CYS A 34 -2.57 -32.94 -21.59
C CYS A 34 -2.36 -32.01 -20.39
N ALA A 35 -2.88 -30.78 -20.43
CA ALA A 35 -2.80 -29.84 -19.31
C ALA A 35 -3.40 -30.44 -18.03
N ILE A 36 -4.62 -30.99 -18.09
CA ILE A 36 -5.29 -31.61 -16.93
C ILE A 36 -4.45 -32.73 -16.31
N ARG A 37 -3.82 -33.57 -17.13
CA ARG A 37 -2.95 -34.67 -16.66
C ARG A 37 -1.64 -34.18 -16.06
N CYS A 38 -1.19 -32.97 -16.42
CA CYS A 38 0.07 -32.39 -15.95
C CYS A 38 -0.10 -31.52 -14.69
N VAL A 39 -1.31 -31.04 -14.35
CA VAL A 39 -1.56 -30.13 -13.22
C VAL A 39 -1.02 -30.67 -11.88
N GLU A 40 -1.12 -31.98 -11.63
CA GLU A 40 -0.64 -32.58 -10.38
C GLU A 40 0.89 -32.78 -10.34
N LYS A 41 1.58 -32.73 -11.48
CA LYS A 41 3.01 -33.05 -11.60
C LYS A 41 3.90 -31.84 -11.88
N ASP A 42 3.42 -30.91 -12.70
CA ASP A 42 4.16 -29.70 -13.09
C ASP A 42 3.17 -28.61 -13.54
N GLU A 43 2.91 -27.66 -12.64
CA GLU A 43 1.95 -26.56 -12.85
C GLU A 43 2.39 -25.61 -13.98
N THR A 44 3.69 -25.40 -14.14
CA THR A 44 4.26 -24.54 -15.18
C THR A 44 3.98 -25.06 -16.59
N ILE A 45 4.11 -26.38 -16.79
CA ILE A 45 3.80 -27.03 -18.08
C ILE A 45 2.30 -26.97 -18.37
N ALA A 46 1.46 -27.21 -17.35
CA ALA A 46 0.00 -27.13 -17.51
C ALA A 46 -0.45 -25.72 -17.91
N ILE A 47 0.14 -24.67 -17.30
CA ILE A 47 -0.15 -23.28 -17.64
C ILE A 47 0.22 -22.95 -19.09
N ASP A 48 1.36 -23.43 -19.58
CA ASP A 48 1.80 -23.16 -20.95
C ASP A 48 0.89 -23.84 -21.99
N LEU A 49 0.53 -25.11 -21.76
CA LEU A 49 -0.40 -25.85 -22.61
C LEU A 49 -1.79 -25.18 -22.68
N MET A 50 -2.27 -24.65 -21.55
CA MET A 50 -3.54 -23.90 -21.52
C MET A 50 -3.47 -22.59 -22.32
N LYS A 51 -2.34 -21.87 -22.28
CA LYS A 51 -2.13 -20.66 -23.08
C LYS A 51 -2.09 -20.97 -24.57
N GLN A 52 -1.40 -22.04 -24.96
CA GLN A 52 -1.34 -22.50 -26.34
C GLN A 52 -2.75 -22.87 -26.85
N ALA A 53 -3.51 -23.65 -26.09
CA ALA A 53 -4.90 -23.99 -26.41
C ALA A 53 -5.78 -22.73 -26.56
N SER A 54 -5.62 -21.74 -25.68
CA SER A 54 -6.36 -20.48 -25.73
C SER A 54 -6.04 -19.63 -26.97
N SER A 55 -4.80 -19.73 -27.49
CA SER A 55 -4.37 -18.97 -28.68
C SER A 55 -4.94 -19.52 -30.00
N LEU A 56 -5.27 -20.80 -30.03
CA LEU A 56 -5.86 -21.48 -31.20
C LEU A 56 -7.37 -21.22 -31.35
N LEU A 57 -8.01 -20.73 -30.29
CA LEU A 57 -9.40 -20.28 -30.33
C LEU A 57 -9.45 -18.86 -30.90
N LYS A 58 -10.24 -18.62 -31.96
CA LYS A 58 -10.62 -17.25 -32.39
C LYS A 58 -11.08 -16.47 -31.16
N PRO A 59 -10.82 -15.13 -31.05
CA PRO A 59 -11.04 -14.35 -29.84
C PRO A 59 -12.48 -14.45 -29.36
N PHE A 60 -12.72 -15.49 -28.56
CA PHE A 60 -13.92 -15.72 -27.81
C PHE A 60 -13.59 -15.10 -26.46
N SER A 61 -13.86 -13.80 -26.34
CA SER A 61 -13.79 -13.11 -25.07
C SER A 61 -14.83 -13.72 -24.14
N ILE A 62 -14.41 -14.68 -23.34
CA ILE A 62 -15.17 -15.11 -22.19
C ILE A 62 -15.08 -13.96 -21.20
N ALA A 63 -16.15 -13.16 -21.11
CA ALA A 63 -16.40 -12.33 -19.94
C ALA A 63 -16.72 -13.30 -18.79
N VAL A 64 -15.67 -13.82 -18.16
CA VAL A 64 -15.81 -14.45 -16.85
C VAL A 64 -16.05 -13.29 -15.90
N GLU A 65 -17.27 -13.18 -15.36
CA GLU A 65 -17.50 -12.46 -14.10
C GLU A 65 -16.79 -13.25 -12.99
N VAL A 66 -15.45 -13.25 -13.02
CA VAL A 66 -14.71 -13.25 -11.77
C VAL A 66 -15.13 -11.93 -11.17
N ALA A 67 -15.69 -11.96 -9.97
CA ALA A 67 -15.80 -10.76 -9.14
C ALA A 67 -14.37 -10.27 -8.89
N GLU A 68 -13.79 -9.59 -9.88
CA GLU A 68 -12.59 -8.80 -9.74
C GLU A 68 -13.00 -7.70 -8.76
N ARG A 69 -12.68 -7.92 -7.48
CA ARG A 69 -12.43 -6.79 -6.60
C ARG A 69 -11.58 -5.84 -7.42
N PRO A 70 -11.98 -4.57 -7.60
CA PRO A 70 -11.25 -3.65 -8.44
C PRO A 70 -9.81 -3.71 -7.97
N ARG A 71 -8.93 -4.23 -8.83
CA ARG A 71 -7.50 -4.06 -8.63
C ARG A 71 -7.35 -2.55 -8.75
N ASN A 72 -7.35 -1.87 -7.61
CA ASN A 72 -7.18 -0.44 -7.52
C ASN A 72 -5.80 -0.12 -8.07
N SER A 73 -5.70 0.00 -9.39
CA SER A 73 -4.59 0.57 -10.13
C SER A 73 -4.64 2.09 -10.00
N ALA A 74 -4.61 2.53 -8.76
CA ALA A 74 -4.35 3.89 -8.31
C ALA A 74 -3.62 3.71 -6.98
N GLY A 75 -2.34 3.34 -7.06
CA GLY A 75 -1.58 2.74 -5.94
C GLY A 75 -1.33 3.63 -4.73
N GLY A 76 -1.95 4.81 -4.64
CA GLY A 76 -1.77 5.80 -3.58
C GLY A 76 -3.07 6.19 -2.87
N LEU A 77 -2.95 6.99 -1.83
CA LEU A 77 -4.07 7.55 -1.07
C LEU A 77 -4.86 8.56 -1.93
N ALA A 78 -6.19 8.51 -1.80
CA ALA A 78 -7.09 9.52 -2.36
C ALA A 78 -6.89 10.89 -1.67
N PRO A 79 -7.20 12.02 -2.33
CA PRO A 79 -6.99 13.37 -1.77
C PRO A 79 -7.61 13.58 -0.38
N TRP A 80 -8.82 13.06 -0.13
CA TRP A 80 -9.46 13.17 1.18
C TRP A 80 -8.74 12.35 2.26
N GLN A 81 -8.15 11.20 1.90
CA GLN A 81 -7.35 10.38 2.81
C GLN A 81 -6.05 11.11 3.18
N ILE A 82 -5.39 11.72 2.19
CA ILE A 82 -4.20 12.55 2.39
C ILE A 82 -4.48 13.65 3.41
N ASN A 83 -5.55 14.43 3.19
CA ASN A 83 -5.89 15.55 4.07
C ASN A 83 -6.20 15.07 5.48
N ARG A 84 -6.99 14.00 5.61
CA ARG A 84 -7.40 13.47 6.92
C ARG A 84 -6.22 12.89 7.71
N VAL A 85 -5.33 12.17 7.03
CA VAL A 85 -4.12 11.61 7.65
C VAL A 85 -3.14 12.71 8.06
N LYS A 86 -2.93 13.73 7.22
CA LYS A 86 -2.10 14.90 7.57
C LYS A 86 -2.64 15.60 8.81
N ASN A 87 -3.92 15.97 8.81
CA ASN A 87 -4.53 16.65 9.95
C ASN A 87 -4.40 15.83 11.23
N TYR A 88 -4.68 14.52 11.16
CA TYR A 88 -4.51 13.64 12.31
C TYR A 88 -3.07 13.63 12.85
N ILE A 89 -2.07 13.63 11.96
CA ILE A 89 -0.66 13.66 12.36
C ILE A 89 -0.30 14.99 13.03
N GLU A 90 -0.73 16.12 12.46
CA GLU A 90 -0.45 17.44 13.04
C GLU A 90 -1.13 17.62 14.40
N ASP A 91 -2.41 17.26 14.51
CA ASP A 91 -3.19 17.37 15.75
C ASP A 91 -2.62 16.50 16.88
N ARG A 92 -1.87 15.45 16.53
CA ARG A 92 -1.33 14.45 17.47
C ARG A 92 0.19 14.40 17.47
N ILE A 93 0.88 15.40 16.93
CA ILE A 93 2.34 15.36 16.76
C ILE A 93 3.08 15.18 18.09
N SER A 94 2.51 15.71 19.18
CA SER A 94 3.01 15.60 20.56
C SER A 94 2.71 14.28 21.26
N HIS A 95 1.98 13.37 20.61
CA HIS A 95 1.56 12.09 21.18
C HIS A 95 2.13 10.92 20.36
N PRO A 96 2.22 9.71 20.93
CA PRO A 96 2.45 8.51 20.15
C PRO A 96 1.37 8.36 19.07
N ILE A 97 1.79 8.08 17.83
CA ILE A 97 0.91 7.86 16.68
C ILE A 97 1.15 6.44 16.20
N ALA A 98 0.13 5.60 16.28
CA ALA A 98 0.24 4.21 15.85
C ALA A 98 -0.15 4.04 14.38
N LEU A 99 0.45 3.07 13.69
CA LEU A 99 0.25 2.86 12.26
C LEU A 99 -1.19 2.43 11.94
N ASP A 100 -1.79 1.62 12.82
CA ASP A 100 -3.17 1.17 12.74
C ASP A 100 -4.17 2.32 12.91
N GLU A 101 -3.90 3.29 13.78
CA GLU A 101 -4.70 4.51 13.89
C GLU A 101 -4.73 5.28 12.56
N LEU A 102 -3.57 5.49 11.94
CA LEU A 102 -3.47 6.18 10.65
C LEU A 102 -4.21 5.43 9.53
N ALA A 103 -4.12 4.10 9.53
CA ALA A 103 -4.83 3.26 8.58
C ALA A 103 -6.36 3.35 8.78
N GLN A 104 -6.82 3.35 10.02
CA GLN A 104 -8.24 3.55 10.37
C GLN A 104 -8.74 4.93 9.95
N VAL A 105 -7.96 5.98 10.16
CA VAL A 105 -8.27 7.35 9.70
C VAL A 105 -8.45 7.39 8.18
N ALA A 106 -7.63 6.63 7.44
CA ALA A 106 -7.74 6.48 5.99
C ALA A 106 -8.82 5.47 5.55
N LYS A 107 -9.47 4.76 6.47
CA LYS A 107 -10.42 3.65 6.21
C LYS A 107 -9.81 2.51 5.38
N LEU A 108 -8.57 2.12 5.71
CA LEU A 108 -7.81 1.08 5.02
C LEU A 108 -7.28 0.04 6.01
N SER A 109 -6.95 -1.15 5.50
CA SER A 109 -6.09 -2.07 6.25
C SER A 109 -4.69 -1.47 6.43
N THR A 110 -3.97 -1.86 7.49
CA THR A 110 -2.61 -1.38 7.78
C THR A 110 -1.63 -1.64 6.63
N SER A 111 -1.65 -2.86 6.06
CA SER A 111 -0.77 -3.24 4.95
C SER A 111 -1.03 -2.40 3.70
N TYR A 112 -2.31 -2.22 3.34
CA TYR A 112 -2.68 -1.42 2.17
C TYR A 112 -2.39 0.07 2.41
N PHE A 113 -2.68 0.59 3.61
CA PHE A 113 -2.34 1.96 3.98
C PHE A 113 -0.84 2.22 3.86
N SER A 114 0.02 1.34 4.37
CA SER A 114 1.47 1.53 4.28
C SER A 114 1.96 1.57 2.83
N ALA A 115 1.43 0.70 1.97
CA ALA A 115 1.76 0.69 0.54
C ALA A 115 1.27 1.97 -0.15
N ALA A 116 0.00 2.32 0.05
CA ALA A 116 -0.62 3.50 -0.55
C ALA A 116 0.03 4.81 -0.09
N PHE A 117 0.37 4.91 1.20
CA PHE A 117 1.06 6.06 1.75
C PHE A 117 2.44 6.23 1.13
N LYS A 118 3.22 5.14 0.99
CA LYS A 118 4.55 5.20 0.37
C LYS A 118 4.48 5.63 -1.10
N VAL A 119 3.48 5.18 -1.84
CA VAL A 119 3.27 5.63 -3.23
C VAL A 119 2.92 7.12 -3.28
N THR A 120 2.08 7.61 -2.35
CA THR A 120 1.68 9.02 -2.31
C THR A 120 2.78 9.97 -1.84
N PHE A 121 3.55 9.60 -0.82
CA PHE A 121 4.50 10.49 -0.14
C PHE A 121 5.96 10.16 -0.43
N GLY A 122 6.26 9.05 -1.13
CA GLY A 122 7.62 8.57 -1.39
C GLY A 122 8.31 7.90 -0.18
N ILE A 123 7.76 8.07 1.03
CA ILE A 123 8.34 7.57 2.28
C ILE A 123 7.31 6.79 3.11
N SER A 124 7.78 5.99 4.07
CA SER A 124 6.89 5.24 4.96
C SER A 124 6.13 6.17 5.93
N PRO A 125 4.94 5.78 6.42
CA PRO A 125 4.19 6.56 7.40
C PRO A 125 5.01 6.93 8.63
N HIS A 126 5.80 5.99 9.16
CA HIS A 126 6.66 6.23 10.31
C HIS A 126 7.73 7.29 10.02
N ASN A 127 8.40 7.23 8.86
CA ASN A 127 9.41 8.23 8.50
C ASN A 127 8.78 9.61 8.28
N TYR A 128 7.57 9.67 7.72
CA TYR A 128 6.83 10.93 7.59
C TYR A 128 6.55 11.57 8.95
N VAL A 129 6.05 10.80 9.92
CA VAL A 129 5.84 11.31 11.29
C VAL A 129 7.15 11.80 11.92
N VAL A 130 8.26 11.08 11.70
CA VAL A 130 9.58 11.50 12.17
C VAL A 130 10.01 12.84 11.57
N GLU A 131 9.83 13.03 10.25
CA GLU A 131 10.12 14.31 9.59
C GLU A 131 9.25 15.43 10.13
N ARG A 132 7.94 15.20 10.31
CA ARG A 132 7.03 16.18 10.91
C ARG A 132 7.41 16.57 12.33
N ARG A 133 7.85 15.60 13.15
CA ARG A 133 8.35 15.85 14.51
C ARG A 133 9.64 16.68 14.50
N VAL A 134 10.54 16.45 13.55
CA VAL A 134 11.75 17.27 13.39
C VAL A 134 11.40 18.69 12.98
N GLU A 135 10.45 18.88 12.07
CA GLU A 135 9.96 20.21 11.70
C GLU A 135 9.30 20.93 12.88
N PHE A 136 8.49 20.22 13.69
CA PHE A 136 7.92 20.78 14.91
C PHE A 136 9.00 21.14 15.94
N ALA A 137 10.04 20.31 16.10
CA ALA A 137 11.17 20.61 16.97
C ALA A 137 11.91 21.88 16.51
N LYS A 138 12.14 22.06 15.20
CA LYS A 138 12.72 23.29 14.64
C LYS A 138 11.86 24.50 14.97
N TYR A 139 10.55 24.41 14.74
CA TYR A 139 9.61 25.47 15.09
C TYR A 139 9.72 25.84 16.58
N ARG A 140 9.74 24.86 17.48
CA ARG A 140 9.88 25.10 18.92
C ARG A 140 11.20 25.76 19.30
N MET A 141 12.30 25.36 18.66
CA MET A 141 13.62 25.97 18.88
C MET A 141 13.73 27.42 18.39
N LEU A 142 12.94 27.79 17.38
CA LEU A 142 12.92 29.17 16.85
C LEU A 142 12.01 30.09 17.66
N ASN A 143 10.98 29.54 18.29
CA ASN A 143 9.93 30.31 18.96
C ASN A 143 10.01 30.23 20.50
N SER A 144 11.03 29.57 21.07
CA SER A 144 11.21 29.48 22.52
C SER A 144 12.66 29.14 22.90
N ASP A 145 13.04 29.50 24.14
CA ASP A 145 14.31 29.12 24.76
C ASP A 145 14.23 27.77 25.52
N ALA A 146 13.18 27.00 25.29
CA ALA A 146 12.93 25.75 26.00
C ALA A 146 14.12 24.76 25.87
N PRO A 147 14.49 24.05 26.96
CA PRO A 147 15.55 23.06 26.92
C PRO A 147 15.18 21.90 25.98
N LEU A 148 16.19 21.25 25.38
CA LEU A 148 15.96 20.20 24.39
C LEU A 148 15.22 18.97 24.93
N CYS A 149 15.32 18.70 26.23
CA CYS A 149 14.54 17.65 26.88
C CYS A 149 13.04 17.94 26.85
N GLU A 150 12.62 19.18 27.12
CA GLU A 150 11.22 19.60 27.07
C GLU A 150 10.70 19.58 25.62
N ILE A 151 11.47 20.14 24.68
CA ILE A 151 11.10 20.08 23.25
C ILE A 151 10.95 18.64 22.77
N ALA A 152 11.75 17.69 23.26
CA ALA A 152 11.59 16.29 22.91
C ALA A 152 10.23 15.74 23.35
N LEU A 153 9.82 16.01 24.59
CA LEU A 153 8.52 15.59 25.12
C LEU A 153 7.37 16.21 24.31
N ASP A 154 7.50 17.49 23.96
CA ASP A 154 6.49 18.18 23.15
C ASP A 154 6.38 17.66 21.73
N CYS A 155 7.45 17.05 21.20
CA CYS A 155 7.43 16.34 19.92
C CYS A 155 6.93 14.89 20.06
N GLY A 156 6.42 14.48 21.22
CA GLY A 156 5.97 13.12 21.50
C GLY A 156 7.10 12.09 21.53
N LEU A 157 8.31 12.51 21.90
CA LEU A 157 9.50 11.67 22.03
C LEU A 157 9.76 11.33 23.49
N ALA A 158 10.37 10.17 23.74
CA ALA A 158 10.65 9.71 25.09
C ALA A 158 11.68 10.57 25.83
N ASP A 159 12.71 11.07 25.12
CA ASP A 159 13.79 11.84 25.72
C ASP A 159 14.58 12.66 24.68
N GLN A 160 15.52 13.47 25.17
CA GLN A 160 16.43 14.28 24.34
C GLN A 160 17.36 13.44 23.46
N ALA A 161 17.76 12.24 23.89
CA ALA A 161 18.65 11.38 23.11
C ALA A 161 17.92 10.86 21.86
N HIS A 162 16.64 10.52 21.99
CA HIS A 162 15.76 10.18 20.87
C HIS A 162 15.61 11.35 19.90
N LEU A 163 15.33 12.56 20.40
CA LEU A 163 15.32 13.77 19.57
C LEU A 163 16.62 13.94 18.82
N SER A 164 17.77 13.83 19.49
CA SER A 164 19.08 14.00 18.87
C SER A 164 19.33 12.99 17.75
N ARG A 165 18.92 11.73 17.93
CA ARG A 165 19.05 10.66 16.93
C ARG A 165 18.22 10.96 15.68
N ILE A 166 16.93 11.26 15.85
CA ILE A 166 16.05 11.48 14.69
C ILE A 166 16.37 12.80 13.99
N PHE A 167 16.73 13.84 14.74
CA PHE A 167 17.05 15.15 14.19
C PHE A 167 18.31 15.06 13.34
N ARG A 168 19.35 14.36 13.80
CA ARG A 168 20.57 14.13 13.01
C ARG A 168 20.29 13.27 11.78
N ARG A 169 19.44 12.25 11.89
CA ARG A 169 19.05 11.42 10.76
C ARG A 169 18.36 12.23 9.65
N VAL A 170 17.50 13.19 10.03
CA VAL A 170 16.73 14.01 9.08
C VAL A 170 17.50 15.23 8.57
N THR A 171 18.28 15.90 9.43
CA THR A 171 18.92 17.20 9.11
C THR A 171 20.43 17.13 8.88
N GLY A 172 21.06 15.99 9.17
CA GLY A 172 22.51 15.83 9.12
C GLY A 172 23.27 16.38 10.34
N THR A 173 22.63 17.14 11.22
CA THR A 173 23.27 17.79 12.39
C THR A 173 22.50 17.56 13.70
N THR A 174 23.08 17.89 14.85
CA THR A 174 22.40 17.75 16.14
C THR A 174 21.45 18.93 16.41
N PRO A 175 20.39 18.75 17.23
CA PRO A 175 19.49 19.84 17.61
C PRO A 175 20.21 21.07 18.17
N SER A 176 21.18 20.86 19.08
CA SER A 176 21.95 21.96 19.69
C SER A 176 22.80 22.71 18.67
N ALA A 177 23.45 21.98 17.75
CA ALA A 177 24.25 22.60 16.71
C ALA A 177 23.38 23.40 15.74
N TRP A 178 22.25 22.83 15.32
CA TRP A 178 21.27 23.50 14.48
C TRP A 178 20.72 24.78 15.14
N ARG A 179 20.31 24.70 16.42
CA ARG A 179 19.79 25.87 17.16
C ARG A 179 20.82 27.00 17.24
N ARG A 180 22.08 26.67 17.56
CA ARG A 180 23.17 27.67 17.60
C ARG A 180 23.45 28.28 16.24
N TYR A 181 23.43 27.47 15.18
CA TYR A 181 23.65 27.95 13.81
C TYR A 181 22.58 28.97 13.42
N VAL A 182 21.30 28.65 13.62
CA VAL A 182 20.21 29.56 13.24
C VAL A 182 20.12 30.80 14.15
N ALA A 183 20.56 30.69 15.41
CA ALA A 183 20.67 31.84 16.31
C ALA A 183 21.84 32.79 15.96
N SER A 184 22.80 32.36 15.13
CA SER A 184 23.91 33.21 14.71
C SER A 184 23.41 34.41 13.89
N PRO A 185 23.87 35.65 14.18
CA PRO A 185 23.50 36.84 13.41
C PRO A 185 23.78 36.71 11.91
N GLU A 186 24.88 36.05 11.55
CA GLU A 186 25.32 35.84 10.16
C GLU A 186 24.33 34.97 9.36
N SER A 187 23.77 33.94 10.01
CA SER A 187 22.81 33.03 9.38
C SER A 187 21.43 33.67 9.22
N ARG A 188 21.04 34.59 10.12
CA ARG A 188 19.81 35.39 9.98
C ARG A 188 19.89 36.40 8.83
N ALA A 189 21.05 37.00 8.61
CA ALA A 189 21.27 37.94 7.52
C ALA A 189 21.27 37.27 6.13
N ALA A 190 21.67 36.00 6.04
CA ALA A 190 21.64 35.24 4.79
C ALA A 190 20.26 34.69 4.41
N ALA A 191 19.28 34.70 5.33
CA ALA A 191 17.94 34.16 5.14
C ALA A 191 16.84 35.24 4.98
N ALA A 192 17.22 36.52 5.05
CA ALA A 192 16.34 37.68 4.85
C ALA A 192 16.57 38.29 3.46
#